data_AF-A0A269Y5S9-F1
#
_entry.id   AF-A0A269Y5S9-F1
#
_cell.length_a   1.000
_cell.length_b   1.000
_cell.length_c   1.000
_cell.angle_alpha   90.00
_cell.angle_beta   90.00
_cell.angle_gamma   90.00
#
_symmetry.space_group_name_H-M   'P 1'
#
loop_
_entity.id
_entity.type
_entity.pdbx_description
1 polymer ?
#
loop_
_entity_poly.entity_id
_entity_poly.type
_entity_poly.pdbx_seq_one_letter_code
_entity_poly.pdbx_strand_id
1 'polypeptide(L)'
;MKVKGSLFIIIAILTVVLAGCGGNKSNQSNEKKSLSADMSNSSTSSSTSSSSSSSWSNYQYKVPKSVQKNADYVKNGDLSTKQQFTFDRFGTRQQLADVSTKPVDIKADQLTYKVNQVRVIKNTAKTPQAKEAAEQVLNLRNIPDTYYTFVLNYTVTNHHHFKIVLNGVDYVKTDQDQMLTTTNQLTDSSAGNKVGANRAVSFAMTGYLHNYASHPATKLTIQFGAIYTMNQKKVAASPDSTLTIDLR
;
A
#
# COMPACT_ATOMS: atom_id res chain seq x y z
N MET A 1 -1.03 -71.16 -39.65
CA MET A 1 0.28 -71.70 -39.21
C MET A 1 1.03 -70.55 -38.54
N LYS A 2 1.22 -70.60 -37.20
CA LYS A 2 2.53 -70.82 -36.52
C LYS A 2 3.55 -69.71 -36.87
N VAL A 3 4.16 -68.91 -35.97
CA VAL A 3 4.53 -69.09 -34.56
C VAL A 3 4.72 -67.72 -33.88
N LYS A 4 4.51 -67.70 -32.56
CA LYS A 4 4.92 -66.71 -31.56
C LYS A 4 6.42 -66.40 -31.56
N GLY A 5 6.82 -65.29 -30.97
CA GLY A 5 8.21 -65.05 -30.56
C GLY A 5 8.37 -63.79 -29.70
N SER A 6 8.14 -63.92 -28.40
CA SER A 6 8.57 -62.95 -27.39
C SER A 6 10.03 -63.21 -27.03
N LEU A 7 10.88 -62.17 -26.96
CA LEU A 7 12.15 -62.25 -26.25
C LEU A 7 12.41 -60.97 -25.45
N PHE A 8 12.54 -61.16 -24.15
CA PHE A 8 12.98 -60.20 -23.15
C PHE A 8 14.47 -59.87 -23.35
N ILE A 9 14.83 -58.59 -23.23
CA ILE A 9 16.16 -58.20 -22.74
C ILE A 9 15.96 -57.25 -21.57
N ILE A 10 16.25 -57.77 -20.38
CA ILE A 10 16.48 -57.04 -19.14
C ILE A 10 17.95 -56.60 -19.17
N ILE A 11 18.22 -55.29 -19.13
CA ILE A 11 19.48 -54.78 -18.61
C ILE A 11 19.13 -53.67 -17.61
N ALA A 12 19.25 -54.04 -16.33
CA ALA A 12 19.31 -53.13 -15.22
C ALA A 12 20.71 -52.49 -15.19
N ILE A 13 20.77 -51.17 -15.23
CA ILE A 13 21.92 -50.42 -14.70
C ILE A 13 21.37 -49.52 -13.60
N LEU A 14 21.53 -49.98 -12.36
CA LEU A 14 21.53 -49.13 -11.18
C LEU A 14 22.83 -48.33 -11.18
N THR A 15 22.74 -47.01 -11.21
CA THR A 15 23.72 -46.14 -10.55
C THR A 15 22.97 -45.16 -9.65
N VAL A 16 23.26 -45.26 -8.36
CA VAL A 16 22.82 -44.35 -7.31
C VAL A 16 23.83 -43.22 -7.25
N VAL A 17 23.40 -41.97 -7.41
CA VAL A 17 24.04 -40.82 -6.76
C VAL A 17 22.97 -39.86 -6.22
N LEU A 18 23.08 -39.69 -4.91
CA LEU A 18 22.46 -38.79 -3.94
C LEU A 18 21.97 -37.39 -4.38
N ALA A 19 20.74 -37.12 -3.94
CA ALA A 19 20.28 -35.97 -3.14
C ALA A 19 20.55 -34.53 -3.61
N GLY A 20 19.44 -33.80 -3.84
CA GLY A 20 19.41 -32.34 -3.90
C GLY A 20 18.02 -31.79 -4.21
N CYS A 21 17.17 -31.68 -3.19
CA CYS A 21 15.88 -30.97 -3.22
C CYS A 21 16.01 -29.56 -3.82
N GLY A 22 15.01 -29.12 -4.61
CA GLY A 22 14.96 -27.72 -5.02
C GLY A 22 13.81 -27.34 -5.95
N GLY A 23 12.62 -27.94 -5.77
CA GLY A 23 11.42 -27.51 -6.49
C GLY A 23 11.06 -26.08 -6.11
N ASN A 24 11.29 -25.14 -7.03
CA ASN A 24 10.98 -23.72 -6.83
C ASN A 24 9.45 -23.52 -6.91
N LYS A 25 8.75 -23.89 -5.84
CA LYS A 25 7.43 -23.35 -5.54
C LYS A 25 7.61 -21.84 -5.44
N SER A 26 7.04 -21.11 -6.38
CA SER A 26 6.82 -19.69 -6.22
C SER A 26 5.98 -19.51 -4.97
N ASN A 27 6.67 -19.20 -3.86
CA ASN A 27 6.06 -18.68 -2.66
C ASN A 27 5.40 -17.37 -3.08
N GLN A 28 4.13 -17.45 -3.44
CA GLN A 28 3.17 -16.38 -3.25
C GLN A 28 3.12 -16.17 -1.74
N SER A 29 4.10 -15.43 -1.24
CA SER A 29 4.13 -14.98 0.14
C SER A 29 2.87 -14.15 0.33
N ASN A 30 1.98 -14.66 1.18
CA ASN A 30 1.02 -13.85 1.89
C ASN A 30 1.79 -12.71 2.55
N GLU A 31 1.85 -11.56 1.89
CA GLU A 31 2.28 -10.32 2.51
C GLU A 31 1.31 -10.06 3.65
N LYS A 32 1.82 -10.33 4.85
CA LYS A 32 1.13 -10.06 6.10
C LYS A 32 0.76 -8.58 6.10
N LYS A 33 -0.46 -8.33 6.56
CA LYS A 33 -1.24 -7.09 6.62
C LYS A 33 -0.59 -5.95 7.44
N SER A 34 0.71 -5.70 7.30
CA SER A 34 1.43 -4.56 7.85
C SER A 34 1.32 -3.38 6.91
N LEU A 35 0.16 -2.73 6.91
CA LEU A 35 -0.14 -1.53 6.12
C LEU A 35 -0.29 -0.29 7.01
N SER A 36 0.37 -0.23 8.17
CA SER A 36 0.62 1.10 8.77
C SER A 36 1.56 1.85 7.84
N ALA A 37 1.25 3.13 7.59
CA ALA A 37 1.97 3.99 6.65
C ALA A 37 3.48 3.76 6.74
N ASP A 38 4.00 2.94 5.83
CA ASP A 38 5.40 2.58 5.81
C ASP A 38 6.12 3.80 5.23
N MET A 39 6.46 4.74 6.11
CA MET A 39 7.37 5.85 5.81
C MET A 39 8.82 5.35 5.84
N SER A 40 9.09 4.09 5.47
CA SER A 40 10.44 3.67 5.12
C SER A 40 10.77 4.25 3.74
N ASN A 41 11.69 5.21 3.75
CA ASN A 41 12.40 5.62 2.55
C ASN A 41 13.19 4.41 2.05
N SER A 42 12.61 3.61 1.16
CA SER A 42 13.33 2.56 0.46
C SER A 42 14.34 3.23 -0.47
N SER A 43 15.62 2.95 -0.24
CA SER A 43 16.74 3.46 -1.03
C SER A 43 16.66 2.99 -2.49
N THR A 44 15.85 3.64 -3.32
CA THR A 44 15.90 3.50 -4.78
C THR A 44 15.92 4.89 -5.43
N SER A 45 17.13 5.28 -5.80
CA SER A 45 17.58 6.36 -6.67
C SER A 45 16.53 7.21 -7.40
N SER A 46 16.46 8.50 -7.05
CA SER A 46 16.28 9.58 -8.03
C SER A 46 17.19 10.75 -7.67
N SER A 47 18.16 10.99 -8.55
CA SER A 47 19.10 12.11 -8.49
C SER A 47 18.39 13.38 -8.95
N THR A 48 18.16 14.35 -8.05
CA THR A 48 18.42 15.80 -8.18
C THR A 48 17.59 16.59 -7.16
N SER A 49 18.24 17.02 -6.07
CA SER A 49 18.06 18.37 -5.49
C SER A 49 18.99 18.51 -4.28
N SER A 50 19.98 19.37 -4.46
CA SER A 50 20.96 19.78 -3.45
C SER A 50 20.31 20.66 -2.38
N SER A 51 20.21 20.12 -1.17
CA SER A 51 20.22 20.89 0.07
C SER A 51 20.64 19.96 1.19
N SER A 52 21.59 20.41 2.01
CA SER A 52 22.16 19.74 3.18
C SER A 52 21.09 19.09 4.07
N SER A 53 20.68 17.86 3.78
CA SER A 53 19.90 17.02 4.68
C SER A 53 20.83 15.98 5.29
N SER A 54 21.04 16.05 6.60
CA SER A 54 21.74 14.99 7.34
C SER A 54 21.11 13.64 6.97
N SER A 55 21.90 12.70 6.45
CA SER A 55 21.41 11.39 6.00
C SER A 55 20.92 10.58 7.21
N TRP A 56 19.63 10.65 7.51
CA TRP A 56 18.97 9.90 8.59
C TRP A 56 18.67 8.44 8.25
N SER A 57 19.33 7.89 7.23
CA SER A 57 19.12 6.52 6.73
C SER A 57 19.23 5.45 7.82
N ASN A 58 20.00 5.70 8.89
CA ASN A 58 20.20 4.78 10.02
C ASN A 58 19.44 5.18 11.30
N TYR A 59 18.64 6.25 11.29
CA TYR A 59 17.89 6.66 12.49
C TYR A 59 16.77 5.66 12.79
N GLN A 60 16.71 5.21 14.05
CA GLN A 60 15.67 4.35 14.59
C GLN A 60 15.27 4.84 15.98
N TYR A 61 14.01 5.24 16.12
CA TYR A 61 13.43 5.62 17.39
C TYR A 61 13.36 4.42 18.34
N LYS A 62 13.81 4.64 19.58
CA LYS A 62 13.77 3.64 20.65
C LYS A 62 12.54 3.89 21.50
N VAL A 63 11.52 3.05 21.33
CA VAL A 63 10.30 3.11 22.14
C VAL A 63 10.64 2.83 23.61
N PRO A 64 10.27 3.70 24.58
CA PRO A 64 10.55 3.47 26.00
C PRO A 64 9.94 2.15 26.52
N LYS A 65 10.65 1.45 27.41
CA LYS A 65 10.19 0.16 27.99
C LYS A 65 8.84 0.28 28.69
N SER A 66 8.54 1.41 29.32
CA SER A 66 7.23 1.67 29.96
C SER A 66 6.09 1.67 28.94
N VAL A 67 6.32 2.26 27.76
CA VAL A 67 5.35 2.31 26.67
C VAL A 67 5.18 0.93 26.03
N GLN A 68 6.26 0.15 25.89
CA GLN A 68 6.20 -1.21 25.35
C GLN A 68 5.35 -2.17 26.18
N LYS A 69 5.15 -1.89 27.47
CA LYS A 69 4.30 -2.67 28.37
C LYS A 69 2.81 -2.31 28.29
N ASN A 70 2.45 -1.27 27.54
CA ASN A 70 1.06 -0.86 27.38
C ASN A 70 0.31 -1.90 26.51
N ALA A 71 -0.90 -2.31 26.93
CA ALA A 71 -1.70 -3.30 26.22
C ALA A 71 -2.13 -2.85 24.81
N ASP A 72 -2.25 -1.53 24.59
CA ASP A 72 -2.62 -0.94 23.30
C ASP A 72 -1.40 -0.73 22.38
N TYR A 73 -0.18 -1.01 22.85
CA TYR A 73 1.01 -0.91 22.01
C TYR A 73 1.16 -2.14 21.10
N VAL A 74 1.17 -1.89 19.78
CA VAL A 74 1.22 -2.92 18.73
C VAL A 74 2.50 -2.76 17.94
N LYS A 75 3.55 -3.52 18.32
CA LYS A 75 4.92 -3.38 17.77
C LYS A 75 5.01 -3.49 16.25
N ASN A 76 4.21 -4.35 15.62
CA ASN A 76 4.23 -4.56 14.17
C ASN A 76 3.40 -3.53 13.39
N GLY A 77 2.66 -2.64 14.07
CA GLY A 77 1.82 -1.64 13.42
C GLY A 77 0.51 -2.19 12.83
N ASP A 78 0.10 -3.41 13.14
CA ASP A 78 -1.18 -3.98 12.68
C ASP A 78 -2.35 -3.46 13.53
N LEU A 79 -2.55 -2.14 13.52
CA LEU A 79 -3.59 -1.48 14.32
C LEU A 79 -4.97 -1.88 13.79
N SER A 80 -5.78 -2.49 14.67
CA SER A 80 -7.08 -3.09 14.35
C SER A 80 -8.22 -2.61 15.26
N THR A 81 -7.93 -2.20 16.50
CA THR A 81 -8.92 -1.63 17.43
C THR A 81 -8.62 -0.17 17.73
N LYS A 82 -9.68 0.61 18.04
CA LYS A 82 -9.51 2.01 18.45
C LYS A 82 -8.57 2.07 19.65
N GLN A 83 -7.74 3.12 19.71
CA GLN A 83 -6.70 3.35 20.74
C GLN A 83 -5.39 2.57 20.56
N GLN A 84 -5.36 1.47 19.80
CA GLN A 84 -4.10 0.80 19.49
C GLN A 84 -3.12 1.76 18.81
N PHE A 85 -1.84 1.65 19.17
CA PHE A 85 -0.81 2.52 18.65
C PHE A 85 0.53 1.82 18.42
N THR A 86 1.32 2.38 17.53
CA THR A 86 2.70 2.00 17.25
C THR A 86 3.59 3.23 17.12
N PHE A 87 4.87 3.03 16.87
CA PHE A 87 5.81 4.08 16.48
C PHE A 87 6.46 3.73 15.15
N ASP A 88 6.60 4.74 14.29
CA ASP A 88 7.47 4.61 13.13
C ASP A 88 8.96 4.71 13.52
N ARG A 89 9.83 4.57 12.53
CA ARG A 89 11.28 4.65 12.72
C ARG A 89 11.78 6.02 13.18
N PHE A 90 11.03 7.09 12.96
CA PHE A 90 11.44 8.47 13.30
C PHE A 90 10.91 8.91 14.67
N GLY A 91 9.95 8.18 15.24
CA GLY A 91 9.33 8.47 16.53
C GLY A 91 7.95 9.11 16.41
N THR A 92 7.29 9.02 15.27
CA THR A 92 5.86 9.34 15.17
C THR A 92 5.06 8.27 15.87
N ARG A 93 4.29 8.64 16.89
CA ARG A 93 3.28 7.75 17.46
C ARG A 93 2.07 7.72 16.52
N GLN A 94 1.80 6.56 15.95
CA GLN A 94 0.64 6.32 15.08
C GLN A 94 -0.43 5.59 15.90
N GLN A 95 -1.61 6.20 16.07
CA GLN A 95 -2.73 5.61 16.80
C GLN A 95 -3.95 5.47 15.90
N LEU A 96 -4.63 4.33 15.95
CA LEU A 96 -5.90 4.15 15.24
C LEU A 96 -6.99 5.01 15.90
N ALA A 97 -7.50 5.98 15.13
CA ALA A 97 -8.59 6.85 15.54
C ALA A 97 -9.94 6.27 15.11
N ASP A 98 -10.07 5.92 13.83
CA ASP A 98 -11.27 5.33 13.25
C ASP A 98 -10.90 4.26 12.21
N VAL A 99 -11.83 3.35 11.95
CA VAL A 99 -11.69 2.31 10.92
C VAL A 99 -13.06 2.02 10.34
N SER A 100 -13.14 2.00 9.02
CA SER A 100 -14.29 1.50 8.27
C SER A 100 -13.87 0.30 7.45
N THR A 101 -14.60 -0.79 7.60
CA THR A 101 -14.40 -2.06 6.88
C THR A 101 -15.56 -2.37 5.94
N LYS A 102 -16.41 -1.38 5.64
CA LYS A 102 -17.50 -1.53 4.68
C LYS A 102 -16.87 -1.56 3.29
N PRO A 103 -16.89 -2.70 2.59
CA PRO A 103 -16.30 -2.75 1.26
C PRO A 103 -17.15 -1.90 0.32
N VAL A 104 -16.48 -1.12 -0.52
CA VAL A 104 -17.12 -0.37 -1.59
C VAL A 104 -16.32 -0.63 -2.86
N ASP A 105 -17.02 -0.90 -3.95
CA ASP A 105 -16.41 -1.08 -5.25
C ASP A 105 -16.98 -0.10 -6.27
N ILE A 106 -16.13 0.20 -7.25
CA ILE A 106 -16.52 0.91 -8.46
C ILE A 106 -16.04 0.10 -9.65
N LYS A 107 -16.92 -0.03 -10.63
CA LYS A 107 -16.61 -0.65 -11.92
C LYS A 107 -16.45 0.45 -12.94
N ALA A 108 -15.38 0.35 -13.70
CA ALA A 108 -15.08 1.28 -14.78
C ALA A 108 -14.57 0.48 -15.96
N ASP A 109 -15.37 0.37 -17.01
CA ASP A 109 -15.09 -0.53 -18.14
C ASP A 109 -14.75 -1.95 -17.66
N GLN A 110 -13.61 -2.52 -18.06
CA GLN A 110 -13.13 -3.84 -17.65
C GLN A 110 -12.22 -3.77 -16.41
N LEU A 111 -12.41 -2.78 -15.54
CA LEU A 111 -11.74 -2.66 -14.25
C LEU A 111 -12.73 -2.70 -13.09
N THR A 112 -12.27 -3.28 -11.99
CA THR A 112 -12.94 -3.17 -10.70
C THR A 112 -11.93 -2.64 -9.68
N TYR A 113 -12.28 -1.53 -9.04
CA TYR A 113 -11.56 -1.00 -7.89
C TYR A 113 -12.38 -1.34 -6.65
N LYS A 114 -11.79 -2.08 -5.71
CA LYS A 114 -12.45 -2.49 -4.48
C LYS A 114 -11.69 -1.99 -3.27
N VAL A 115 -12.30 -1.12 -2.48
CA VAL A 115 -11.78 -0.71 -1.18
C VAL A 115 -12.26 -1.70 -0.14
N ASN A 116 -11.33 -2.28 0.61
CA ASN A 116 -11.67 -3.26 1.65
C ASN A 116 -11.65 -2.63 3.05
N GLN A 117 -10.82 -1.61 3.24
CA GLN A 117 -10.63 -0.98 4.53
C GLN A 117 -10.07 0.43 4.34
N VAL A 118 -10.59 1.37 5.13
CA VAL A 118 -9.96 2.67 5.38
C VAL A 118 -9.77 2.85 6.88
N ARG A 119 -8.62 3.40 7.27
CA ARG A 119 -8.27 3.73 8.65
C ARG A 119 -7.95 5.21 8.74
N VAL A 120 -8.42 5.86 9.80
CA VAL A 120 -7.94 7.18 10.18
C VAL A 120 -6.90 7.01 11.29
N ILE A 121 -5.71 7.55 11.06
CA ILE A 121 -4.57 7.46 11.96
C ILE A 121 -4.32 8.83 12.57
N LYS A 122 -4.35 8.90 13.90
CA LYS A 122 -3.82 10.03 14.66
C LYS A 122 -2.31 9.87 14.78
N ASN A 123 -1.58 10.80 14.20
CA ASN A 123 -0.13 10.84 14.24
C ASN A 123 0.32 11.89 15.26
N THR A 124 1.32 11.56 16.08
CA THR A 124 1.96 12.50 16.99
C THR A 124 3.46 12.42 16.85
N ALA A 125 4.09 13.43 16.24
CA ALA A 125 5.54 13.53 16.13
C ALA A 125 6.14 13.74 17.52
N LYS A 126 6.92 12.77 18.03
CA LYS A 126 7.60 12.87 19.33
C LYS A 126 9.01 13.44 19.24
N THR A 127 9.50 13.63 18.02
CA THR A 127 10.84 14.10 17.73
C THR A 127 10.76 15.14 16.61
N PRO A 128 11.72 16.10 16.54
CA PRO A 128 11.83 16.99 15.40
C PRO A 128 11.99 16.24 14.07
N GLN A 129 12.69 15.11 14.06
CA GLN A 129 12.91 14.28 12.87
C GLN A 129 11.61 13.66 12.35
N ALA A 130 10.73 13.21 13.25
CA ALA A 130 9.41 12.71 12.88
C ALA A 130 8.56 13.81 12.22
N LYS A 131 8.70 15.04 12.70
CA LYS A 131 8.00 16.20 12.15
C LYS A 131 8.52 16.57 10.75
N GLU A 132 9.83 16.67 10.59
CA GLU A 132 10.48 16.94 9.30
C GLU A 132 10.16 15.86 8.26
N ALA A 133 10.22 14.58 8.66
CA ALA A 133 9.87 13.47 7.77
C ALA A 133 8.40 13.54 7.32
N ALA A 134 7.48 13.89 8.22
CA ALA A 134 6.07 14.05 7.88
C ALA A 134 5.84 15.24 6.94
N GLU A 135 6.50 16.37 7.17
CA GLU A 135 6.45 17.56 6.31
C GLU A 135 6.93 17.24 4.89
N GLN A 136 8.03 16.51 4.76
CA GLN A 136 8.56 16.06 3.47
C GLN A 136 7.60 15.11 2.75
N VAL A 137 7.14 14.04 3.42
CA VAL A 137 6.29 13.02 2.79
C VAL A 137 4.92 13.58 2.41
N LEU A 138 4.37 14.51 3.19
CA LEU A 138 3.07 15.14 2.91
C LEU A 138 3.19 16.39 2.04
N ASN A 139 4.39 16.79 1.62
CA ASN A 139 4.65 18.02 0.88
C ASN A 139 4.07 19.27 1.56
N LEU A 140 4.36 19.42 2.86
CA LEU A 140 3.88 20.52 3.70
C LEU A 140 5.07 21.34 4.21
N ARG A 141 4.90 22.66 4.28
CA ARG A 141 5.92 23.55 4.89
C ARG A 141 6.00 23.42 6.41
N ASN A 142 4.88 23.11 7.04
CA ASN A 142 4.77 22.95 8.48
C ASN A 142 3.60 22.01 8.77
N ILE A 143 3.77 21.14 9.76
CA ILE A 143 2.70 20.29 10.29
C ILE A 143 2.57 20.48 11.80
N PRO A 144 1.35 20.50 12.38
CA PRO A 144 1.22 20.45 13.83
C PRO A 144 1.80 19.14 14.38
N ASP A 145 2.24 19.15 15.63
CA ASP A 145 2.83 17.96 16.27
C ASP A 145 1.85 16.80 16.33
N THR A 146 0.54 17.10 16.37
CA THR A 146 -0.54 16.14 16.21
C THR A 146 -1.31 16.42 14.93
N TYR A 147 -1.40 15.42 14.07
CA TYR A 147 -2.03 15.51 12.76
C TYR A 147 -2.72 14.19 12.41
N TYR A 148 -3.60 14.20 11.40
CA TYR A 148 -4.40 13.03 11.03
C TYR A 148 -4.19 12.67 9.57
N THR A 149 -4.10 11.38 9.30
CA THR A 149 -4.07 10.85 7.93
C THR A 149 -5.13 9.77 7.77
N PHE A 150 -5.61 9.56 6.55
CA PHE A 150 -6.26 8.29 6.22
C PHE A 150 -5.25 7.35 5.57
N VAL A 151 -5.45 6.05 5.76
CA VAL A 151 -4.76 4.97 5.05
C VAL A 151 -5.83 4.06 4.47
N LEU A 152 -5.84 3.94 3.14
CA LEU A 152 -6.84 3.19 2.41
C LEU A 152 -6.17 2.08 1.60
N ASN A 153 -6.69 0.87 1.76
CA ASN A 153 -6.22 -0.32 1.05
C ASN A 153 -7.27 -0.73 0.02
N TYR A 154 -6.85 -0.88 -1.22
CA TYR A 154 -7.73 -1.22 -2.32
C TYR A 154 -7.09 -2.22 -3.29
N THR A 155 -7.95 -2.91 -4.03
CA THR A 155 -7.55 -3.89 -5.03
C THR A 155 -8.06 -3.45 -6.38
N VAL A 156 -7.19 -3.48 -7.39
CA VAL A 156 -7.55 -3.27 -8.79
C VAL A 156 -7.57 -4.62 -9.49
N THR A 157 -8.71 -4.97 -10.09
CA THR A 157 -8.88 -6.17 -10.90
C THR A 157 -9.02 -5.80 -12.35
N ASN A 158 -8.11 -6.28 -13.19
CA ASN A 158 -8.12 -6.10 -14.63
C ASN A 158 -8.83 -7.29 -15.30
N HIS A 159 -10.00 -7.04 -15.89
CA HIS A 159 -10.79 -8.02 -16.63
C HIS A 159 -10.50 -7.99 -18.14
N HIS A 160 -9.59 -7.12 -18.61
CA HIS A 160 -9.10 -7.22 -19.99
C HIS A 160 -8.27 -8.50 -20.18
N HIS A 161 -8.25 -8.97 -21.43
CA HIS A 161 -7.42 -10.10 -21.87
C HIS A 161 -5.95 -9.70 -22.12
N PHE A 162 -5.55 -8.46 -21.81
CA PHE A 162 -4.19 -7.94 -21.94
C PHE A 162 -3.75 -7.18 -20.68
N LYS A 163 -2.45 -6.94 -20.56
CA LYS A 163 -1.83 -6.22 -19.44
C LYS A 163 -2.03 -4.71 -19.59
N ILE A 164 -2.37 -4.06 -18.47
CA ILE A 164 -2.53 -2.60 -18.38
C ILE A 164 -1.48 -1.96 -17.47
N VAL A 165 -1.31 -0.65 -17.61
CA VAL A 165 -0.53 0.24 -16.76
C VAL A 165 -1.49 1.25 -16.12
N LEU A 166 -1.41 1.40 -14.81
CA LEU A 166 -2.25 2.33 -14.04
C LEU A 166 -1.61 3.72 -13.99
N ASN A 167 -2.42 4.78 -14.12
CA ASN A 167 -1.96 6.16 -13.90
C ASN A 167 -2.08 6.61 -12.44
N GLY A 168 -2.65 5.76 -11.58
CA GLY A 168 -2.86 6.08 -10.18
C GLY A 168 -4.20 6.76 -9.90
N VAL A 169 -4.23 7.49 -8.80
CA VAL A 169 -5.35 8.34 -8.36
C VAL A 169 -5.13 9.77 -8.88
N ASP A 170 -6.16 10.35 -9.50
CA ASP A 170 -6.12 11.75 -9.93
C ASP A 170 -6.29 12.67 -8.72
N TYR A 171 -7.34 12.44 -7.92
CA TYR A 171 -7.58 13.16 -6.68
C TYR A 171 -8.38 12.37 -5.64
N VAL A 172 -8.28 12.82 -4.40
CA VAL A 172 -9.21 12.49 -3.31
C VAL A 172 -9.80 13.79 -2.77
N LYS A 173 -11.12 13.86 -2.69
CA LYS A 173 -11.85 14.99 -2.10
C LYS A 173 -12.53 14.56 -0.80
N THR A 174 -12.38 15.33 0.26
CA THR A 174 -13.12 15.13 1.51
C THR A 174 -14.49 15.83 1.46
N ASP A 175 -15.42 15.44 2.33
CA ASP A 175 -16.67 16.16 2.59
C ASP A 175 -16.49 17.50 3.32
N GLN A 176 -15.24 17.90 3.60
CA GLN A 176 -14.85 19.23 4.10
C GLN A 176 -14.18 20.07 3.00
N ASP A 177 -14.43 19.72 1.72
CA ASP A 177 -13.90 20.38 0.52
C ASP A 177 -12.37 20.41 0.38
N GLN A 178 -11.62 19.70 1.24
CA GLN A 178 -10.20 19.47 1.03
C GLN A 178 -9.98 18.56 -0.18
N MET A 179 -9.18 19.02 -1.14
CA MET A 179 -8.76 18.25 -2.31
C MET A 179 -7.28 17.86 -2.17
N LEU A 180 -7.00 16.57 -2.39
CA LEU A 180 -5.70 15.94 -2.27
C LEU A 180 -5.30 15.35 -3.62
N THR A 181 -4.03 15.49 -3.99
CA THR A 181 -3.46 14.96 -5.24
C THR A 181 -2.08 14.39 -4.96
N THR A 182 -1.55 13.56 -5.86
CA THR A 182 -0.19 13.01 -5.69
C THR A 182 0.91 14.07 -5.69
N THR A 183 0.60 15.28 -6.16
CA THR A 183 1.47 16.46 -6.06
C THR A 183 1.30 17.24 -4.74
N ASN A 184 0.26 16.95 -3.96
CA ASN A 184 -0.06 17.65 -2.73
C ASN A 184 -0.78 16.73 -1.71
N GLN A 185 -0.02 16.28 -0.70
CA GLN A 185 -0.53 15.61 0.50
C GLN A 185 -1.25 14.27 0.30
N LEU A 186 -1.17 13.68 -0.90
CA LEU A 186 -1.58 12.30 -1.18
C LEU A 186 -0.37 11.49 -1.64
N THR A 187 -0.24 10.28 -1.13
CA THR A 187 0.61 9.24 -1.70
C THR A 187 -0.27 8.11 -2.21
N ASP A 188 0.02 7.60 -3.40
CA ASP A 188 -0.67 6.46 -4.01
C ASP A 188 0.36 5.49 -4.57
N SER A 189 0.28 4.22 -4.15
CA SER A 189 1.24 3.21 -4.56
C SER A 189 0.90 2.55 -5.90
N SER A 190 -0.20 2.92 -6.57
CA SER A 190 -0.64 2.25 -7.80
C SER A 190 -0.10 2.88 -9.09
N ALA A 191 0.22 4.17 -9.09
CA ALA A 191 0.75 4.86 -10.27
C ALA A 191 1.96 4.13 -10.87
N GLY A 192 1.97 3.94 -12.19
CA GLY A 192 3.03 3.26 -12.93
C GLY A 192 3.04 1.73 -12.81
N ASN A 193 2.19 1.14 -11.96
CA ASN A 193 2.15 -0.31 -11.79
C ASN A 193 1.43 -1.00 -12.95
N LYS A 194 1.81 -2.26 -13.16
CA LYS A 194 1.28 -3.12 -14.23
C LYS A 194 0.33 -4.15 -13.64
N VAL A 195 -0.84 -4.30 -14.22
CA VAL A 195 -1.81 -5.34 -13.85
C VAL A 195 -1.96 -6.30 -15.01
N GLY A 196 -1.63 -7.58 -14.80
CA GLY A 196 -1.79 -8.63 -15.80
C GLY A 196 -3.25 -8.85 -16.21
N ALA A 197 -3.46 -9.49 -17.37
CA ALA A 197 -4.79 -9.87 -17.84
C ALA A 197 -5.50 -10.80 -16.84
N ASN A 198 -6.76 -10.52 -16.50
CA ASN A 198 -7.54 -11.29 -15.52
C ASN A 198 -6.85 -11.44 -14.15
N ARG A 199 -6.07 -10.44 -13.74
CA ARG A 199 -5.35 -10.43 -12.44
C ARG A 199 -5.84 -9.29 -11.56
N ALA A 200 -5.67 -9.52 -10.26
CA ALA A 200 -5.90 -8.52 -9.23
C ALA A 200 -4.58 -8.17 -8.53
N VAL A 201 -4.38 -6.90 -8.21
CA VAL A 201 -3.23 -6.38 -7.45
C VAL A 201 -3.74 -5.40 -6.40
N SER A 202 -3.17 -5.46 -5.21
CA SER A 202 -3.53 -4.58 -4.10
C SER A 202 -2.54 -3.43 -3.95
N PHE A 203 -3.08 -2.27 -3.59
CA PHE A 203 -2.36 -1.02 -3.42
C PHE A 203 -2.82 -0.31 -2.16
N ALA A 204 -2.05 0.68 -1.74
CA ALA A 204 -2.38 1.55 -0.63
C ALA A 204 -2.26 3.02 -1.05
N MET A 205 -3.08 3.86 -0.44
CA MET A 205 -2.95 5.30 -0.51
C MET A 205 -3.02 5.91 0.89
N THR A 206 -2.27 6.98 1.10
CA THR A 206 -2.27 7.75 2.35
C THR A 206 -2.50 9.22 2.04
N GLY A 207 -3.38 9.88 2.76
CA GLY A 207 -3.63 11.31 2.57
C GLY A 207 -3.78 12.07 3.88
N TYR A 208 -3.38 13.33 3.88
CA TYR A 208 -3.51 14.23 5.05
C TYR A 208 -4.96 14.72 5.22
N LEU A 209 -5.45 14.76 6.46
CA LEU A 209 -6.78 15.25 6.80
C LEU A 209 -6.68 16.58 7.55
N HIS A 210 -6.96 17.68 6.86
CA HIS A 210 -6.94 19.03 7.43
C HIS A 210 -7.96 19.17 8.55
N ASN A 211 -7.54 19.79 9.66
CA ASN A 211 -8.42 20.15 10.78
C ASN A 211 -9.26 18.99 11.34
N TYR A 212 -8.89 17.72 11.11
CA TYR A 212 -9.72 16.57 11.48
C TYR A 212 -10.08 16.53 12.97
N ALA A 213 -9.20 17.05 13.84
CA ALA A 213 -9.45 17.11 15.27
C ALA A 213 -10.64 18.00 15.66
N SER A 214 -10.86 19.11 14.94
CA SER A 214 -11.94 20.07 15.21
C SER A 214 -13.12 19.90 14.26
N HIS A 215 -12.86 19.54 13.01
CA HIS A 215 -13.84 19.38 11.93
C HIS A 215 -13.53 18.08 11.17
N PRO A 216 -13.92 16.93 11.72
CA PRO A 216 -13.58 15.66 11.12
C PRO A 216 -14.33 15.44 9.80
N ALA A 217 -13.57 15.18 8.74
CA ALA A 217 -14.12 14.59 7.52
C ALA A 217 -14.76 13.24 7.83
N THR A 218 -15.90 12.95 7.22
CA THR A 218 -16.59 11.66 7.37
C THR A 218 -16.57 10.85 6.09
N LYS A 219 -16.28 11.47 4.95
CA LYS A 219 -16.27 10.81 3.64
C LYS A 219 -15.07 11.21 2.80
N LEU A 220 -14.61 10.26 1.99
CA LEU A 220 -13.67 10.47 0.91
C LEU A 220 -14.36 10.19 -0.43
N THR A 221 -14.10 11.01 -1.43
CA THR A 221 -14.50 10.80 -2.82
C THR A 221 -13.24 10.67 -3.65
N ILE A 222 -13.06 9.53 -4.30
CA ILE A 222 -11.82 9.16 -4.99
C ILE A 222 -12.08 9.14 -6.49
N GLN A 223 -11.24 9.82 -7.24
CA GLN A 223 -11.20 9.76 -8.70
C GLN A 223 -9.95 9.02 -9.14
N PHE A 224 -10.13 7.85 -9.77
CA PHE A 224 -9.02 7.13 -10.38
C PHE A 224 -8.67 7.73 -11.73
N GLY A 225 -7.39 7.68 -12.07
CA GLY A 225 -6.86 8.15 -13.33
C GLY A 225 -7.11 7.20 -14.48
N ALA A 226 -6.76 7.67 -15.69
CA ALA A 226 -6.84 6.86 -16.90
C ALA A 226 -5.94 5.61 -16.83
N ILE A 227 -6.21 4.67 -17.74
CA ILE A 227 -5.42 3.45 -17.88
C ILE A 227 -4.80 3.34 -19.26
N TYR A 228 -3.64 2.69 -19.32
CA TYR A 228 -2.84 2.61 -20.54
C TYR A 228 -2.45 1.17 -20.85
N THR A 229 -2.19 0.91 -22.12
CA THR A 229 -1.48 -0.28 -22.58
C THR A 229 0.01 -0.16 -22.24
N MET A 230 0.75 -1.26 -22.39
CA MET A 230 2.21 -1.28 -22.27
C MET A 230 2.93 -0.33 -23.24
N ASN A 231 2.29 0.02 -24.36
CA ASN A 231 2.82 0.94 -25.37
C ASN A 231 2.30 2.37 -25.18
N GLN A 232 1.82 2.71 -23.98
CA GLN A 232 1.30 4.04 -23.59
C GLN A 232 0.07 4.52 -24.39
N LYS A 233 -0.58 3.64 -25.16
CA LYS A 233 -1.89 3.94 -25.73
C LYS A 233 -2.94 3.89 -24.62
N LYS A 234 -3.74 4.94 -24.49
CA LYS A 234 -4.88 5.00 -23.56
C LYS A 234 -5.88 3.89 -23.88
N VAL A 235 -6.24 3.10 -22.86
CA VAL A 235 -7.20 1.97 -22.96
C VAL A 235 -8.60 2.47 -22.64
N ALA A 236 -8.74 3.21 -21.54
CA ALA A 236 -9.97 3.86 -21.12
C ALA A 236 -9.65 5.25 -20.53
N ALA A 237 -10.64 6.13 -20.54
CA ALA A 237 -10.60 7.35 -19.74
C ALA A 237 -10.53 7.04 -18.24
N SER A 238 -10.26 8.07 -17.43
CA SER A 238 -10.59 7.98 -16.02
C SER A 238 -12.07 7.59 -15.90
N PRO A 239 -12.46 6.81 -14.88
CA PRO A 239 -13.87 6.49 -14.67
C PRO A 239 -14.70 7.77 -14.57
N ASP A 240 -15.83 7.87 -15.25
CA ASP A 240 -16.69 9.07 -15.17
C ASP A 240 -17.32 9.24 -13.78
N SER A 241 -17.36 8.15 -13.00
CA SER A 241 -17.87 8.09 -11.64
C SER A 241 -16.74 8.06 -10.61
N THR A 242 -16.96 8.71 -9.48
CA THR A 242 -16.08 8.65 -8.31
C THR A 242 -16.48 7.53 -7.35
N LEU A 243 -15.53 7.07 -6.55
CA LEU A 243 -15.77 6.12 -5.46
C LEU A 243 -15.89 6.88 -4.13
N THR A 244 -17.04 6.79 -3.47
CA THR A 244 -17.26 7.39 -2.15
C THR A 244 -17.07 6.36 -1.04
N ILE A 245 -16.25 6.70 -0.05
CA ILE A 245 -15.90 5.86 1.10
C ILE A 245 -16.24 6.59 2.40
N ASP A 246 -16.92 5.92 3.32
CA ASP A 246 -17.10 6.41 4.69
C ASP A 246 -15.85 6.15 5.53
N LEU A 247 -15.41 7.14 6.29
CA LEU A 247 -14.28 7.05 7.24
C LEU A 247 -14.68 6.47 8.61
N ARG A 248 -15.98 6.24 8.84
CA ARG A 248 -16.56 5.83 10.13
C ARG A 248 -17.66 4.77 9.98
#